data_AF-A0A7X6YWG5-F1
#
_entry.id   AF-A0A7X6YWG5-F1
#
_cell.length_a   1.000
_cell.length_b   1.000
_cell.length_c   1.000
_cell.angle_alpha   90.00
_cell.angle_beta   90.00
_cell.angle_gamma   90.00
#
_symmetry.space_group_name_H-M   'P 1'
#
loop_
_entity.id
_entity.type
_entity.pdbx_description
1 polymer ?
#
loop_
_entity_poly.entity_id
_entity_poly.type
_entity_poly.pdbx_seq_one_letter_code
_entity_poly.pdbx_strand_id
1 'polypeptide(L)'
;MKLRWLVVWVVVCCGVAGCGSNKPAAPVAPKVVVRESVVATILTCVQENRGLSRQDQRSAYADLDKQVEGGTEKDQLRLACLGLHERATSRQFRRSLDLVAAQAEAHPDEAASVQGLLALLKRFDQERVARWVQQRNHREAQERLAAEKGQWTERITLLEQQAEQDQARIKELQQQIEQVKNIENIIKNRER
;
A
#
# COMPACT_ATOMS: atom_id res chain seq x y z
N MET A 1 39.98 45.38 3.49
CA MET A 1 39.64 45.71 4.90
C MET A 1 38.80 46.97 4.93
N LYS A 2 37.52 46.86 5.33
CA LYS A 2 36.69 47.93 5.93
C LYS A 2 35.34 47.29 6.30
N LEU A 3 35.24 46.87 7.57
CA LEU A 3 33.99 46.49 8.23
C LEU A 3 33.08 47.73 8.30
N ARG A 4 31.80 47.58 7.95
CA ARG A 4 30.75 48.51 8.36
C ARG A 4 29.70 47.72 9.13
N TRP A 5 29.69 47.98 10.43
CA TRP A 5 28.72 47.49 11.40
C TRP A 5 27.38 48.22 11.16
N LEU A 6 26.29 47.46 11.11
CA LEU A 6 24.93 47.98 11.15
C LEU A 6 24.57 48.30 12.60
N VAL A 7 24.17 49.56 12.79
CA VAL A 7 23.80 50.21 14.05
C VAL A 7 22.44 49.68 14.51
N VAL A 8 22.39 49.12 15.72
CA VAL A 8 21.17 48.76 16.43
C VAL A 8 20.63 50.01 17.12
N TRP A 9 19.41 50.43 16.78
CA TRP A 9 18.70 51.49 17.48
C TRP A 9 18.07 50.92 18.76
N VAL A 10 18.64 51.25 19.91
CA VAL A 10 18.03 51.04 21.22
C VAL A 10 17.30 52.33 21.61
N VAL A 11 15.97 52.30 21.60
CA VAL A 11 15.12 53.36 22.15
C VAL A 11 15.11 53.20 23.67
N VAL A 12 15.83 54.08 24.36
CA VAL A 12 15.81 54.21 25.82
C VAL A 12 14.77 55.26 26.21
N CYS A 13 13.60 54.81 26.66
CA CYS A 13 12.65 55.66 27.39
C CYS A 13 13.04 55.67 28.87
N CYS A 14 13.62 56.78 29.34
CA CYS A 14 13.81 57.07 30.76
C CYS A 14 12.48 57.54 31.38
N GLY A 15 11.81 56.65 32.11
CA GLY A 15 10.82 57.01 33.13
C GLY A 15 11.44 56.85 34.51
N VAL A 16 11.72 57.96 35.19
CA VAL A 16 12.16 58.00 36.60
C VAL A 16 10.92 58.23 37.48
N ALA A 17 10.66 57.30 38.40
CA ALA A 17 10.23 57.54 39.79
C ALA A 17 9.64 56.26 40.40
N GLY A 18 10.19 55.82 41.54
CA GLY A 18 9.56 54.81 42.38
C GLY A 18 10.55 53.94 43.16
N CYS A 19 10.92 54.39 44.36
CA CYS A 19 11.66 53.62 45.36
C CYS A 19 10.90 52.34 45.75
N GLY A 20 11.60 51.20 45.80
CA GLY A 20 11.03 49.97 46.38
C GLY A 20 11.97 48.77 46.31
N SER A 21 12.68 48.51 47.41
CA SER A 21 13.22 47.21 47.83
C SER A 21 14.23 46.50 46.92
N ASN A 22 15.51 46.59 47.30
CA ASN A 22 16.60 45.75 46.81
C ASN A 22 16.35 44.25 47.09
N LYS A 23 15.92 43.51 46.06
CA LYS A 23 16.35 42.12 45.84
C LYS A 23 16.86 42.06 44.41
N PRO A 24 18.10 41.60 44.14
CA PRO A 24 18.50 41.32 42.77
C PRO A 24 17.62 40.16 42.29
N ALA A 25 16.75 40.43 41.31
CA ALA A 25 16.06 39.39 40.59
C ALA A 25 17.12 38.47 39.99
N ALA A 26 17.07 37.19 40.36
CA ALA A 26 17.95 36.17 39.79
C ALA A 26 17.86 36.22 38.25
N PRO A 27 18.97 36.05 37.52
CA PRO A 27 18.93 36.02 36.06
C PRO A 27 18.02 34.88 35.64
N VAL A 28 16.89 35.21 35.01
CA VAL A 28 15.99 34.23 34.42
C VAL A 28 16.76 33.56 33.29
N ALA A 29 17.22 32.34 33.52
CA ALA A 29 17.89 31.54 32.51
C ALA A 29 16.99 31.45 31.26
N PRO A 30 17.53 31.61 30.05
CA PRO A 30 16.73 31.50 28.84
C PRO A 30 16.07 30.12 28.79
N LYS A 31 14.74 30.09 28.85
CA LYS A 31 13.96 28.88 28.68
C LYS A 31 14.05 28.49 27.21
N VAL A 32 14.96 27.57 26.88
CA VAL A 32 15.01 26.95 25.55
C VAL A 32 13.73 26.16 25.38
N VAL A 33 12.78 26.70 24.61
CA VAL A 33 11.59 25.97 24.19
C VAL A 33 12.01 25.13 22.99
N VAL A 34 12.27 23.85 23.22
CA VAL A 34 12.41 22.88 22.13
C VAL A 34 11.04 22.78 21.45
N ARG A 35 10.94 23.28 20.22
CA ARG A 35 9.79 22.98 19.37
C ARG A 35 9.97 21.56 18.84
N GLU A 36 8.97 20.72 19.03
CA GLU A 36 8.92 19.43 18.35
C GLU A 36 8.76 19.68 16.85
N SER A 37 9.57 18.98 16.04
CA SER A 37 9.46 19.09 14.59
C SER A 37 8.20 18.38 14.10
N VAL A 38 7.63 18.87 13.01
CA VAL A 38 6.47 18.30 12.32
C VAL A 38 6.68 16.82 12.02
N VAL A 39 7.88 16.46 11.55
CA VAL A 39 8.27 15.08 11.27
C VAL A 39 8.24 14.23 12.55
N ALA A 40 8.78 14.75 13.66
CA ALA A 40 8.76 14.03 14.94
C ALA A 40 7.34 13.81 15.44
N THR A 41 6.46 14.81 15.31
CA THR A 41 5.04 14.69 15.69
C THR A 41 4.33 13.62 14.87
N ILE A 42 4.52 13.60 13.55
CA ILE A 42 3.91 12.58 12.68
C ILE A 42 4.42 11.18 13.03
N LEU A 43 5.74 11.00 13.16
CA LEU A 43 6.33 9.70 13.43
C LEU A 43 5.95 9.16 14.81
N THR A 44 5.95 10.02 15.83
CA THR A 44 5.52 9.66 17.19
C THR A 44 4.05 9.28 17.19
N CYS A 45 3.19 10.06 16.52
CA CYS A 45 1.78 9.73 16.39
C CYS A 45 1.55 8.38 15.68
N VAL A 46 2.29 8.09 14.60
CA VAL A 46 2.19 6.80 13.90
C VAL A 46 2.60 5.65 14.84
N GLN A 47 3.63 5.87 15.67
CA GLN A 47 4.08 4.88 16.64
C GLN A 47 3.06 4.64 17.76
N GLU A 48 2.45 5.69 18.31
CA GLU A 48 1.41 5.60 19.34
C GLU A 48 0.17 4.86 18.85
N ASN A 49 -0.19 5.06 17.58
CA ASN A 49 -1.41 4.48 17.01
C ASN A 49 -1.24 3.08 16.43
N ARG A 50 -0.04 2.45 16.50
CA ARG A 50 0.22 1.11 15.94
C ARG A 50 -0.74 0.03 16.43
N GLY A 51 -1.28 0.17 17.64
CA GLY A 51 -2.17 -0.81 18.27
C GLY A 51 -3.64 -0.68 17.90
N LEU A 52 -4.04 0.32 17.11
CA LEU A 52 -5.46 0.59 16.85
C LEU A 52 -6.16 -0.52 16.07
N SER A 53 -7.38 -0.86 16.48
CA SER A 53 -8.22 -1.79 15.72
C SER A 53 -8.59 -1.20 14.35
N ARG A 54 -8.94 -2.05 13.38
CA ARG A 54 -9.38 -1.57 12.05
C ARG A 54 -10.64 -0.70 12.14
N GLN A 55 -11.52 -0.99 13.10
CA GLN A 55 -12.75 -0.24 13.30
C GLN A 55 -12.44 1.13 13.93
N ASP A 56 -11.62 1.15 14.98
CA ASP A 56 -11.26 2.39 15.68
C ASP A 56 -10.47 3.34 14.78
N GLN A 57 -9.55 2.81 13.96
CA GLN A 57 -8.83 3.63 12.99
C GLN A 57 -9.77 4.23 11.95
N ARG A 58 -10.77 3.48 11.49
CA ARG A 58 -11.73 3.97 10.49
C ARG A 58 -12.66 5.03 11.06
N SER A 59 -13.19 4.83 12.26
CA SER A 59 -14.04 5.82 12.92
C SER A 59 -13.25 7.09 13.23
N ALA A 60 -12.08 6.96 13.87
CA ALA A 60 -11.23 8.10 14.19
C ALA A 60 -10.81 8.90 12.95
N TYR A 61 -10.47 8.20 11.85
CA TYR A 61 -10.17 8.88 10.60
C TYR A 61 -11.40 9.61 10.06
N ALA A 62 -12.56 8.95 9.98
CA ALA A 62 -13.78 9.54 9.43
C ALA A 62 -14.28 10.76 10.24
N ASP A 63 -14.08 10.74 11.56
CA ASP A 63 -14.46 11.85 12.43
C ASP A 63 -13.55 13.06 12.23
N LEU A 64 -12.22 12.83 12.17
CA LEU A 64 -11.25 13.89 11.91
C LEU A 64 -11.32 14.43 10.47
N ASP A 65 -11.63 13.57 9.50
CA ASP A 65 -11.73 13.95 8.08
C ASP A 65 -12.79 15.03 7.85
N LYS A 66 -13.89 14.98 8.60
CA LYS A 66 -14.97 15.98 8.57
C LYS A 66 -14.57 17.31 9.21
N GLN A 67 -13.65 17.27 10.17
CA GLN A 67 -13.25 18.45 10.96
C GLN A 67 -12.06 19.18 10.31
N VAL A 68 -11.31 18.53 9.43
CA VAL A 68 -10.05 19.06 8.87
C VAL A 68 -10.25 20.22 7.89
N GLU A 69 -11.38 20.32 7.17
CA GLU A 69 -11.59 21.37 6.14
C GLU A 69 -11.67 22.80 6.70
N GLY A 70 -11.76 22.97 8.02
CA GLY A 70 -11.56 24.24 8.73
C GLY A 70 -10.83 24.07 10.06
N GLY A 71 -10.14 22.94 10.23
CA GLY A 71 -9.55 22.50 11.49
C GLY A 71 -8.18 23.13 11.77
N THR A 72 -7.65 22.87 12.96
CA THR A 72 -6.32 23.34 13.33
C THR A 72 -5.23 22.53 12.62
N GLU A 73 -4.02 23.08 12.49
CA GLU A 73 -2.86 22.37 11.96
C GLU A 73 -2.62 21.02 12.67
N LYS A 74 -2.85 20.99 13.98
CA LYS A 74 -2.75 19.77 14.80
C LYS A 74 -3.72 18.68 14.33
N ASP A 75 -4.92 19.06 13.89
CA ASP A 75 -5.91 18.12 13.38
C ASP A 75 -5.50 17.58 12.02
N GLN A 76 -4.89 18.43 11.17
CA GLN A 76 -4.31 18.00 9.90
C GLN A 76 -3.16 17.00 10.10
N LEU A 77 -2.27 17.25 11.07
CA LEU A 77 -1.17 16.33 11.41
C LEU A 77 -1.67 15.00 11.97
N ARG A 78 -2.71 15.04 12.82
CA ARG A 78 -3.37 13.82 13.34
C ARG A 78 -4.05 13.02 12.24
N LEU A 79 -4.76 13.69 11.33
CA LEU A 79 -5.39 13.03 10.19
C LEU A 79 -4.33 12.42 9.26
N ALA A 80 -3.23 13.16 9.01
CA ALA A 80 -2.09 12.66 8.24
C ALA A 80 -1.56 11.36 8.88
N CYS A 81 -1.26 11.39 10.17
CA CYS A 81 -0.83 10.23 10.96
C CYS A 81 -1.78 9.03 10.84
N LEU A 82 -3.10 9.22 11.01
CA LEU A 82 -4.07 8.13 10.91
C LEU A 82 -4.18 7.52 9.51
N GLY A 83 -3.94 8.31 8.45
CA GLY A 83 -3.88 7.79 7.09
C GLY A 83 -2.54 7.16 6.71
N LEU A 84 -1.47 7.37 7.49
CA LEU A 84 -0.20 6.64 7.37
C LEU A 84 -0.20 5.30 8.14
N HIS A 85 -1.27 4.99 8.87
CA HIS A 85 -1.42 3.75 9.60
C HIS A 85 -1.41 2.51 8.68
N GLU A 86 -0.95 1.35 9.18
CA GLU A 86 -0.84 0.10 8.40
C GLU A 86 -2.19 -0.36 7.79
N ARG A 87 -3.30 -0.02 8.46
CA ARG A 87 -4.68 -0.39 8.10
C ARG A 87 -5.39 0.65 7.25
N ALA A 88 -4.74 1.78 6.97
CA ALA A 88 -5.30 2.84 6.17
C ALA A 88 -5.49 2.38 4.72
N THR A 89 -6.58 2.82 4.11
CA THR A 89 -6.82 2.57 2.69
C THR A 89 -5.85 3.36 1.82
N SER A 90 -5.63 2.92 0.57
CA SER A 90 -4.77 3.66 -0.37
C SER A 90 -5.22 5.11 -0.58
N ARG A 91 -6.53 5.39 -0.52
CA ARG A 91 -7.07 6.75 -0.61
C ARG A 91 -6.68 7.59 0.62
N GLN A 92 -6.82 7.04 1.82
CA GLN A 92 -6.43 7.71 3.06
C GLN A 92 -4.93 7.99 3.09
N PHE A 93 -4.11 7.02 2.66
CA PHE A 93 -2.67 7.18 2.58
C PHE A 93 -2.25 8.31 1.63
N ARG A 94 -2.85 8.38 0.43
CA ARG A 94 -2.58 9.46 -0.53
C ARG A 94 -3.01 10.82 -0.01
N ARG A 95 -4.20 10.92 0.60
CA ARG A 95 -4.64 12.16 1.26
C ARG A 95 -3.65 12.59 2.35
N SER A 96 -3.12 11.65 3.14
CA SER A 96 -2.08 11.95 4.11
C SER A 96 -0.77 12.42 3.48
N LEU A 97 -0.36 11.91 2.32
CA LEU A 97 0.80 12.44 1.59
C LEU A 97 0.58 13.91 1.21
N ASP A 98 -0.62 14.25 0.74
CA ASP A 98 -0.95 15.63 0.34
C ASP A 98 -0.94 16.56 1.55
N LEU A 99 -1.47 16.11 2.70
CA LEU A 99 -1.40 16.86 3.95
C LEU A 99 0.04 17.08 4.41
N VAL A 100 0.90 16.05 4.37
CA VAL A 100 2.33 16.18 4.72
C VAL A 100 3.06 17.11 3.75
N ALA A 101 2.72 17.08 2.45
CA ALA A 101 3.28 18.00 1.48
C ALA A 101 2.91 19.46 1.80
N ALA A 102 1.65 19.73 2.18
CA ALA A 102 1.22 21.07 2.59
C ALA A 102 1.97 21.58 3.83
N GLN A 103 2.40 20.69 4.73
CA GLN A 103 3.20 21.08 5.89
C GLN A 103 4.61 21.56 5.51
N ALA A 104 5.19 21.05 4.42
CA ALA A 104 6.49 21.52 3.93
C ALA A 104 6.40 22.96 3.39
N GLU A 105 5.23 23.36 2.89
CA GLU A 105 4.99 24.73 2.42
C GLU A 105 4.68 25.68 3.60
N ALA A 106 3.97 25.19 4.62
CA ALA A 106 3.60 25.96 5.80
C ALA A 106 4.79 26.23 6.75
N HIS A 107 5.77 25.31 6.82
CA HIS A 107 6.93 25.39 7.72
C HIS A 107 8.25 25.35 6.93
N PRO A 108 8.68 26.47 6.33
CA PRO A 108 9.86 26.51 5.45
C PRO A 108 11.17 26.18 6.17
N ASP A 109 11.23 26.41 7.48
CA ASP A 109 12.33 26.06 8.38
C ASP A 109 12.49 24.53 8.56
N GLU A 110 11.42 23.76 8.38
CA GLU A 110 11.42 22.31 8.44
C GLU A 110 11.23 21.62 7.08
N ALA A 111 11.08 22.40 6.01
CA ALA A 111 10.74 21.90 4.68
C ALA A 111 11.64 20.75 4.21
N ALA A 112 12.95 20.83 4.47
CA ALA A 112 13.89 19.77 4.08
C ALA A 112 13.62 18.43 4.79
N SER A 113 13.28 18.45 6.07
CA SER A 113 12.99 17.23 6.84
C SER A 113 11.64 16.64 6.43
N VAL A 114 10.63 17.49 6.24
CA VAL A 114 9.29 17.09 5.78
C VAL A 114 9.35 16.54 4.35
N GLN A 115 10.14 17.14 3.46
CA GLN A 115 10.40 16.62 2.11
C GLN A 115 11.11 15.26 2.14
N GLY A 116 12.06 15.07 3.05
CA GLY A 116 12.71 13.78 3.27
C GLY A 116 11.70 12.69 3.66
N LEU A 117 10.81 12.99 4.62
CA LEU A 117 9.72 12.08 4.99
C LEU A 117 8.79 11.81 3.81
N LEU A 118 8.39 12.84 3.07
CA LEU A 118 7.51 12.71 1.91
C LEU A 118 8.11 11.81 0.82
N ALA A 119 9.41 11.93 0.56
CA ALA A 119 10.11 11.07 -0.39
C ALA A 119 10.07 9.59 0.03
N LEU A 120 10.27 9.30 1.31
CA LEU A 120 10.16 7.94 1.86
C LEU A 120 8.74 7.38 1.73
N LEU A 121 7.73 8.18 2.07
CA LEU A 121 6.34 7.75 2.00
C LEU A 121 5.86 7.54 0.55
N LYS A 122 6.32 8.38 -0.39
CA LYS A 122 6.06 8.18 -1.84
C LYS A 122 6.69 6.90 -2.36
N ARG A 123 7.94 6.63 -2.00
CA ARG A 123 8.62 5.37 -2.36
C ARG A 123 7.89 4.16 -1.78
N PHE A 124 7.40 4.26 -0.55
CA PHE A 124 6.60 3.20 0.07
C PHE A 124 5.29 2.95 -0.70
N ASP A 125 4.56 3.99 -1.13
CA ASP A 125 3.33 3.79 -1.93
C ASP A 125 3.63 3.12 -3.27
N GLN A 126 4.71 3.52 -3.95
CA GLN A 126 5.14 2.92 -5.22
C GLN A 126 5.44 1.42 -5.05
N GLU A 127 6.21 1.05 -4.02
CA GLU A 127 6.53 -0.34 -3.70
C GLU A 127 5.27 -1.15 -3.36
N ARG A 128 4.34 -0.56 -2.61
CA ARG A 128 3.07 -1.21 -2.26
C ARG A 128 2.21 -1.47 -3.50
N VAL A 129 2.12 -0.49 -4.41
CA VAL A 129 1.41 -0.64 -5.69
C VAL A 129 2.10 -1.68 -6.58
N ALA A 130 3.43 -1.64 -6.68
CA ALA A 130 4.20 -2.61 -7.47
C ALA A 130 3.95 -4.05 -7.00
N ARG A 131 4.00 -4.30 -5.68
CA ARG A 131 3.69 -5.62 -5.11
C ARG A 131 2.25 -6.06 -5.40
N TRP A 132 1.29 -5.14 -5.29
CA TRP A 132 -0.11 -5.46 -5.60
C TRP A 132 -0.30 -5.85 -7.07
N VAL A 133 0.32 -5.11 -7.99
CA VAL A 133 0.30 -5.44 -9.43
C VAL A 133 0.94 -6.79 -9.69
N GLN A 134 2.10 -7.07 -9.08
CA GLN A 134 2.76 -8.37 -9.20
C GLN A 134 1.87 -9.51 -8.72
N GLN A 135 1.26 -9.36 -7.54
CA GLN A 135 0.35 -10.39 -6.98
C GLN A 135 -0.87 -10.62 -7.87
N ARG A 136 -1.44 -9.54 -8.42
CA ARG A 136 -2.56 -9.63 -9.37
C ARG A 136 -2.14 -10.38 -10.63
N ASN A 137 -1.00 -10.05 -11.22
CA ASN A 137 -0.49 -10.72 -12.42
C ASN A 137 -0.26 -12.22 -12.17
N HIS A 138 0.30 -12.58 -11.02
CA HIS A 138 0.47 -13.98 -10.64
C HIS A 138 -0.87 -14.72 -10.53
N ARG A 139 -1.90 -14.09 -9.94
CA ARG A 139 -3.23 -14.67 -9.85
C ARG A 139 -3.89 -14.83 -11.23
N GLU A 140 -3.82 -13.82 -12.09
CA GLU A 140 -4.33 -13.90 -13.46
C GLU A 140 -3.62 -15.00 -14.26
N ALA A 141 -2.31 -15.17 -14.08
CA ALA A 141 -1.56 -16.26 -14.69
C ALA A 141 -1.99 -17.64 -14.18
N GLN A 142 -2.25 -17.78 -12.87
CA GLN A 142 -2.78 -19.01 -12.29
C GLN A 142 -4.16 -19.36 -12.83
N GLU A 143 -5.04 -18.37 -12.97
CA GLU A 143 -6.39 -18.56 -13.52
C GLU A 143 -6.32 -19.00 -15.00
N ARG A 144 -5.42 -18.42 -15.80
CA ARG A 144 -5.19 -18.83 -17.20
C ARG A 144 -4.67 -20.27 -17.28
N LEU A 145 -3.67 -20.63 -16.49
CA LEU A 145 -3.13 -21.99 -16.45
C LEU A 145 -4.19 -23.01 -15.99
N ALA A 146 -5.04 -22.65 -15.05
CA ALA A 146 -6.15 -23.50 -14.62
C ALA A 146 -7.17 -23.72 -15.74
N ALA A 147 -7.50 -22.68 -16.52
CA ALA A 147 -8.39 -22.79 -17.68
C ALA A 147 -7.78 -23.67 -18.78
N GLU A 148 -6.50 -23.48 -19.12
CA GLU A 148 -5.80 -24.33 -20.10
C GLU A 148 -5.76 -25.79 -19.65
N LYS A 149 -5.44 -26.03 -18.37
CA LYS A 149 -5.47 -27.39 -17.80
C LYS A 149 -6.85 -28.02 -17.95
N GLY A 150 -7.92 -27.28 -17.70
CA GLY A 150 -9.31 -27.74 -17.90
C GLY A 150 -9.56 -28.18 -19.34
N GLN A 151 -9.20 -27.34 -20.32
CA GLN A 151 -9.34 -27.68 -21.74
C GLN A 151 -8.57 -28.93 -22.14
N TRP A 152 -7.34 -29.09 -21.64
CA TRP A 152 -6.55 -30.29 -21.90
C TRP A 152 -7.16 -31.52 -21.25
N THR A 153 -7.69 -31.41 -20.04
CA THR A 153 -8.36 -32.54 -19.38
C THR A 153 -9.62 -32.97 -20.12
N GLU A 154 -10.42 -32.04 -20.65
CA GLU A 154 -11.59 -32.35 -21.47
C GLU A 154 -11.21 -33.01 -22.81
N ARG A 155 -10.10 -32.58 -23.42
CA ARG A 155 -9.60 -33.22 -24.65
C ARG A 155 -9.12 -34.64 -24.39
N ILE A 156 -8.44 -34.87 -23.28
CA ILE A 156 -7.97 -36.21 -22.90
C ILE A 156 -9.17 -37.13 -22.69
N THR A 157 -10.18 -36.72 -21.94
CA THR A 157 -11.36 -37.55 -21.70
C THR A 157 -12.14 -37.86 -22.99
N LEU A 158 -12.22 -36.89 -23.91
CA LEU A 158 -12.82 -37.11 -25.23
C LEU A 158 -12.02 -38.15 -26.05
N LEU A 159 -10.70 -38.03 -26.08
CA LEU A 159 -9.84 -38.96 -26.80
C LEU A 159 -9.86 -40.37 -26.20
N GLU A 160 -9.92 -40.48 -24.87
CA GLU A 160 -10.07 -41.76 -24.17
C GLU A 160 -11.40 -42.44 -24.56
N GLN A 161 -12.51 -41.70 -24.57
CA GLN A 161 -13.81 -42.24 -25.01
C GLN A 161 -13.79 -42.68 -26.48
N GLN A 162 -13.15 -41.91 -27.37
CA GLN A 162 -13.00 -42.29 -28.77
C GLN A 162 -12.15 -43.56 -28.92
N ALA A 163 -11.04 -43.66 -28.19
CA ALA A 163 -10.18 -44.84 -28.21
C ALA A 163 -10.93 -46.10 -27.73
N GLU A 164 -11.76 -45.98 -26.69
CA GLU A 164 -12.62 -47.09 -26.22
C GLU A 164 -13.63 -47.54 -27.29
N GLN A 165 -14.28 -46.59 -27.97
CA GLN A 165 -15.22 -46.89 -29.06
C GLN A 165 -14.53 -47.57 -30.25
N ASP A 166 -13.37 -47.05 -30.66
CA ASP A 166 -12.60 -47.63 -31.75
C ASP A 166 -12.13 -49.05 -31.39
N GLN A 167 -11.72 -49.28 -30.15
CA GLN A 167 -11.30 -50.61 -29.71
C GLN A 167 -12.48 -51.60 -29.66
N ALA A 168 -13.69 -51.15 -29.32
CA ALA A 168 -14.89 -51.98 -29.43
C ALA A 168 -15.20 -52.33 -30.90
N ARG A 169 -15.12 -51.35 -31.80
CA ARG A 169 -15.34 -51.55 -33.24
C ARG A 169 -14.30 -52.48 -33.87
N ILE A 170 -13.03 -52.37 -33.48
CA ILE A 170 -11.97 -53.27 -33.94
C ILE A 170 -12.27 -54.72 -33.52
N LYS A 171 -12.74 -54.94 -32.29
CA LYS A 171 -13.10 -56.30 -31.82
C LYS A 171 -14.26 -56.89 -32.64
N GLU A 172 -15.27 -56.09 -32.96
CA GLU A 172 -16.39 -56.53 -33.82
C GLU A 172 -15.89 -56.91 -35.23
N LEU A 173 -15.06 -56.05 -35.85
CA LEU A 173 -14.49 -56.35 -37.16
C LEU A 173 -13.60 -57.60 -37.15
N GLN A 174 -12.85 -57.83 -36.08
CA GLN A 174 -12.07 -59.06 -35.89
C GLN A 174 -12.97 -60.30 -35.86
N GLN A 175 -14.10 -60.25 -35.14
CA GLN A 175 -15.08 -61.34 -35.12
C GLN A 175 -15.68 -61.61 -36.51
N GLN A 176 -16.00 -60.55 -37.26
CA GLN A 176 -16.50 -60.69 -38.64
C GLN A 176 -15.46 -61.34 -39.56
N ILE A 177 -14.19 -60.94 -39.46
CA ILE A 177 -13.10 -61.57 -40.22
C ILE A 177 -12.98 -63.06 -39.89
N GLU A 178 -13.12 -63.44 -38.61
CA GLU A 178 -13.08 -64.83 -38.17
C GLU A 178 -14.23 -65.66 -38.74
N GLN A 179 -15.44 -65.10 -38.77
CA GLN A 179 -16.59 -65.73 -39.42
C GLN A 179 -16.36 -65.96 -40.91
N VAL A 180 -15.84 -64.96 -41.63
CA VAL A 180 -15.53 -65.07 -43.06
C VAL A 180 -14.47 -66.15 -43.31
N LYS A 181 -13.42 -66.21 -42.49
CA LYS A 181 -12.41 -67.28 -42.57
C LYS A 181 -13.02 -68.67 -42.37
N ASN A 182 -13.97 -68.81 -41.46
CA ASN A 182 -14.65 -70.09 -41.24
C ASN A 182 -15.50 -70.49 -42.46
N ILE A 183 -16.24 -69.55 -43.05
CA ILE A 183 -17.00 -69.77 -44.29
C ILE A 183 -16.06 -70.21 -45.43
N GLU A 184 -14.91 -69.54 -45.59
CA GLU A 184 -13.92 -69.89 -46.61
C GLU A 184 -13.41 -71.32 -46.44
N ASN A 185 -13.14 -71.77 -45.21
CA ASN A 185 -12.74 -73.14 -44.92
C ASN A 185 -13.84 -74.16 -45.25
N ILE A 186 -15.11 -73.84 -44.97
CA ILE A 186 -16.25 -74.69 -45.32
C ILE A 186 -16.35 -74.86 -46.84
N ILE A 187 -16.17 -73.77 -47.61
CA ILE A 187 -16.16 -73.81 -49.08
C ILE A 187 -15.01 -74.67 -49.59
N LYS A 188 -13.78 -74.45 -49.12
CA LYS A 188 -12.59 -75.23 -49.53
C LYS A 188 -12.73 -76.72 -49.24
N ASN A 189 -13.38 -77.09 -48.13
CA ASN A 189 -13.61 -78.50 -47.79
C ASN A 189 -14.70 -79.15 -48.64
N ARG A 190 -15.58 -78.38 -49.31
CA ARG A 190 -16.60 -78.91 -50.24
C ARG A 190 -16.11 -79.05 -51.67
N GLU A 191 -15.06 -78.33 -52.05
CA GLU A 191 -14.47 -78.37 -53.40
C GLU A 191 -13.38 -79.46 -53.57
N ARG A 192 -13.00 -80.14 -52.48
CA ARG A 192 -12.13 -81.32 -52.49
C ARG A 192 -12.95 -82.60 -52.43
#